data_AF-A0ABD0ZH69-F1
#
_entry.id   AF-A0ABD0ZH69-F1
#
_cell.length_a   1.000
_cell.length_b   1.000
_cell.length_c   1.000
_cell.angle_alpha   90.00
_cell.angle_beta   90.00
_cell.angle_gamma   90.00
#
_symmetry.space_group_name_H-M   'P 1'
#
loop_
_entity.id
_entity.type
_entity.pdbx_description
1 polymer ?
#
loop_
_entity_poly.entity_id
_entity_poly.type
_entity_poly.pdbx_seq_one_letter_code
_entity_poly.pdbx_strand_id
1 'polypeptide(L)'
;WEHLKPSLKGVADKVLGKVLRVGRTPWFDEECTTAVDIRNRLRERWIVRLTRIAEADYRETRKIAKRTLRRKKREHLTRQMEKLESNRGLNEASKFYEGIKEFQPDSLGIRDEPFNGEAGYT
;
A
#
# COMPACT_ATOMS: atom_id res chain seq x y z
N TRP A 1 -20.58 24.05 0.63
CA TRP A 1 -19.52 23.06 0.91
C TRP A 1 -18.29 23.69 1.56
N GLU A 2 -17.75 24.79 1.00
CA GLU A 2 -16.54 25.48 1.50
C GLU A 2 -16.53 25.82 3.00
N HIS A 3 -17.66 26.21 3.59
CA HIS A 3 -17.74 26.55 5.02
C HIS A 3 -17.97 25.33 5.94
N LEU A 4 -18.56 24.27 5.42
CA LEU A 4 -18.92 23.07 6.20
C LEU A 4 -17.72 22.13 6.38
N LYS A 5 -16.90 22.02 5.32
CA LYS A 5 -15.68 21.21 5.28
C LYS A 5 -14.66 21.51 6.40
N PRO A 6 -14.28 22.77 6.67
CA PRO A 6 -13.32 23.07 7.75
C PRO A 6 -13.89 22.78 9.13
N SER A 7 -15.18 23.09 9.37
CA SER A 7 -15.84 22.80 10.65
C SER A 7 -15.88 21.30 10.93
N LEU A 8 -16.25 20.49 9.93
CA LEU A 8 -16.27 19.04 10.06
C LEU A 8 -14.87 18.46 10.31
N LYS A 9 -13.85 18.92 9.56
CA LYS A 9 -12.46 18.52 9.78
C LYS A 9 -11.96 18.90 11.18
N GLY A 10 -12.33 20.08 11.67
CA GLY A 10 -11.96 20.53 13.02
C GLY A 10 -12.59 19.69 14.12
N VAL A 11 -13.85 19.27 13.96
CA VAL A 11 -14.51 18.34 14.90
C VAL A 11 -13.88 16.96 14.82
N ALA A 12 -13.64 16.44 13.61
CA ALA A 12 -12.99 15.14 13.41
C ALA A 12 -11.58 15.10 14.01
N ASP A 13 -10.77 16.14 13.77
CA ASP A 13 -9.42 16.26 14.34
C ASP A 13 -9.46 16.30 15.88
N LYS A 14 -10.48 16.93 16.48
CA LYS A 14 -10.65 17.01 17.94
C LYS A 14 -11.11 15.70 18.57
N VAL A 15 -12.03 14.99 17.92
CA VAL A 15 -12.66 13.77 18.47
C VAL A 15 -11.83 12.52 18.16
N LEU A 16 -11.32 12.41 16.92
CA LEU A 16 -10.62 11.22 16.42
C LEU A 16 -9.10 11.38 16.45
N GLY A 17 -8.58 12.61 16.46
CA GLY A 17 -7.16 12.89 16.34
C GLY A 17 -6.61 12.66 14.93
N LYS A 18 -5.30 12.91 14.75
CA LYS A 18 -4.60 12.68 13.49
C LYS A 18 -3.79 11.39 13.58
N VAL A 19 -4.11 10.42 12.72
CA VAL A 19 -3.21 9.29 12.49
C VAL A 19 -2.05 9.78 11.64
N LEU A 20 -0.86 9.83 12.24
CA LEU A 20 0.37 10.09 11.47
C LEU A 20 0.48 9.00 10.40
N ARG A 21 0.60 9.44 9.15
CA ARG A 21 0.78 8.52 8.03
C ARG A 21 2.12 7.83 8.24
N VAL A 22 2.06 6.56 8.64
CA VAL A 22 3.26 5.71 8.73
C VAL A 22 3.98 5.82 7.40
N GLY A 23 5.30 6.06 7.45
CA GLY A 23 6.13 6.28 6.27
C GLY A 23 5.91 5.20 5.22
N ARG A 24 6.16 5.56 3.94
CA ARG A 24 6.06 4.60 2.84
C ARG A 24 6.85 3.35 3.22
N THR A 25 6.18 2.19 3.20
CA THR A 25 6.83 0.92 3.51
C THR A 25 8.05 0.75 2.61
N PRO A 26 9.20 0.29 3.13
CA PRO A 26 10.47 0.30 2.41
C PRO A 26 10.49 -0.54 1.13
N TRP A 27 9.51 -1.43 0.94
CA TRP A 27 9.34 -2.22 -0.28
C TRP A 27 8.49 -1.55 -1.37
N PHE A 28 7.80 -0.46 -1.06
CA PHE A 28 6.85 0.21 -1.97
C PHE A 28 7.57 1.29 -2.77
N ASP A 29 7.91 0.96 -4.01
CA ASP A 29 8.70 1.78 -4.92
C ASP A 29 7.85 2.51 -5.98
N GLU A 30 8.52 3.20 -6.91
CA GLU A 30 7.87 3.95 -8.01
C GLU A 30 7.08 3.04 -8.97
N GLU A 31 7.48 1.79 -9.11
CA GLU A 31 6.73 0.81 -9.90
C GLU A 31 5.39 0.50 -9.24
N CYS A 32 5.39 0.35 -7.90
CA CYS A 32 4.17 0.17 -7.11
C CYS A 32 3.24 1.39 -7.19
N THR A 33 3.77 2.62 -7.10
CA THR A 33 2.95 3.84 -7.25
C THR A 33 2.30 3.88 -8.62
N THR A 34 3.10 3.65 -9.68
CA THR A 34 2.62 3.71 -11.06
C THR A 34 1.50 2.68 -11.32
N ALA A 35 1.69 1.45 -10.85
CA ALA A 35 0.67 0.39 -11.02
C ALA A 35 -0.63 0.70 -10.28
N VAL A 36 -0.54 1.29 -9.08
CA VAL A 36 -1.71 1.73 -8.30
C VAL A 36 -2.42 2.91 -8.97
N ASP A 37 -1.68 3.89 -9.47
CA ASP A 37 -2.24 5.07 -10.12
C ASP A 37 -2.97 4.71 -11.42
N ILE A 38 -2.39 3.84 -12.25
CA ILE A 38 -3.06 3.34 -13.46
C ILE A 38 -4.36 2.62 -13.11
N ARG A 39 -4.33 1.74 -12.11
CA ARG A 39 -5.53 1.03 -11.63
C ARG A 39 -6.60 2.01 -11.13
N ASN A 40 -6.21 3.04 -10.39
CA ASN A 40 -7.16 4.04 -9.86
C ASN A 40 -7.79 4.86 -10.99
N ARG A 41 -7.01 5.32 -11.97
CA ARG A 41 -7.52 6.05 -13.15
C ARG A 41 -8.53 5.21 -13.95
N LEU A 42 -8.27 3.92 -14.12
CA LEU A 42 -9.20 3.04 -14.83
C LEU A 42 -10.43 2.69 -13.99
N ARG A 43 -10.29 2.61 -12.67
CA ARG A 43 -11.44 2.49 -11.75
C ARG A 43 -12.36 3.70 -11.87
N GLU A 44 -11.81 4.91 -11.85
CA GLU A 44 -12.58 6.16 -12.03
C GLU A 44 -13.30 6.15 -13.38
N ARG A 45 -12.59 5.80 -14.47
CA ARG A 45 -13.19 5.67 -15.80
C ARG A 45 -14.35 4.67 -15.82
N TRP A 46 -14.19 3.50 -15.19
CA TRP A 46 -15.22 2.47 -15.13
C TRP A 46 -16.44 2.90 -14.30
N ILE A 47 -16.23 3.59 -13.18
CA ILE A 47 -17.32 4.14 -12.35
C ILE A 47 -18.15 5.17 -13.14
N VAL A 48 -17.50 6.05 -13.90
CA VAL A 48 -18.19 7.08 -14.69
C VAL A 48 -18.89 6.47 -15.92
N ARG A 49 -18.29 5.46 -16.57
CA ARG A 49 -18.85 4.80 -17.76
C ARG A 49 -18.75 3.28 -17.64
N LEU A 50 -19.86 2.65 -17.28
CA LEU A 50 -20.00 1.18 -17.20
C LEU A 50 -20.07 0.52 -18.58
N THR A 51 -18.98 0.58 -19.33
CA THR A 51 -18.80 -0.17 -20.58
C THR A 51 -18.05 -1.46 -20.31
N ARG A 52 -18.32 -2.50 -21.11
CA ARG A 52 -17.62 -3.79 -21.04
C ARG A 52 -16.10 -3.64 -21.22
N ILE A 53 -15.67 -2.68 -22.04
CA ILE A 53 -14.25 -2.37 -22.28
C ILE A 53 -13.63 -1.77 -21.01
N ALA A 54 -14.26 -0.75 -20.41
CA ALA A 54 -13.76 -0.13 -19.18
C ALA A 54 -13.70 -1.12 -18.02
N GLU A 55 -14.66 -2.04 -17.92
CA GLU A 55 -14.63 -3.12 -16.93
C GLU A 55 -13.46 -4.09 -17.16
N ALA A 56 -13.23 -4.50 -18.42
CA ALA A 56 -12.11 -5.38 -18.77
C ALA A 56 -10.75 -4.73 -18.47
N ASP A 57 -10.58 -3.46 -18.84
CA ASP A 57 -9.37 -2.68 -18.58
C ASP A 57 -9.09 -2.56 -17.07
N TYR A 58 -10.12 -2.25 -16.27
CA TYR A 58 -9.98 -2.18 -14.82
C TYR A 58 -9.64 -3.56 -14.22
N ARG A 59 -10.30 -4.63 -14.66
CA ARG A 59 -10.00 -6.00 -14.18
C ARG A 59 -8.56 -6.41 -14.47
N GLU A 60 -8.06 -6.10 -15.65
CA GLU A 60 -6.69 -6.46 -16.03
C GLU A 60 -5.67 -5.64 -15.25
N THR A 61 -5.85 -4.33 -15.15
CA THR A 61 -4.94 -3.48 -14.37
C THR A 61 -4.99 -3.75 -12.87
N ARG A 62 -6.14 -4.21 -12.33
CA ARG A 62 -6.23 -4.72 -10.97
C ARG A 62 -5.34 -5.95 -10.76
N LYS A 63 -5.33 -6.90 -11.71
CA LYS A 63 -4.47 -8.09 -11.64
C LYS A 63 -2.99 -7.71 -11.73
N ILE A 64 -2.64 -6.82 -12.67
CA ILE A 64 -1.27 -6.35 -12.88
C ILE A 64 -0.76 -5.67 -11.61
N ALA A 65 -1.51 -4.70 -11.07
CA ALA A 65 -1.12 -4.01 -9.84
C ALA A 65 -0.92 -4.97 -8.67
N LYS A 66 -1.85 -5.93 -8.48
CA LYS A 66 -1.73 -6.94 -7.43
C LYS A 66 -0.49 -7.82 -7.62
N ARG A 67 -0.17 -8.21 -8.85
CA ARG A 67 1.03 -8.98 -9.17
C ARG A 67 2.31 -8.20 -8.88
N THR A 68 2.38 -6.93 -9.29
CA THR A 68 3.52 -6.05 -9.03
C THR A 68 3.77 -5.89 -7.54
N LEU A 69 2.73 -5.57 -6.76
CA LEU A 69 2.83 -5.42 -5.30
C LEU A 69 3.30 -6.73 -4.64
N ARG A 70 2.74 -7.88 -5.04
CA ARG A 70 3.17 -9.20 -4.54
C ARG A 70 4.62 -9.50 -4.87
N ARG A 71 5.07 -9.13 -6.07
CA ARG A 71 6.45 -9.35 -6.51
C ARG A 71 7.43 -8.50 -5.69
N LYS A 72 7.21 -7.19 -5.61
CA LYS A 72 8.06 -6.26 -4.85
C LYS A 72 8.13 -6.58 -3.38
N LYS A 73 6.99 -6.94 -2.79
CA LYS A 73 6.93 -7.42 -1.41
C LYS A 73 7.81 -8.67 -1.21
N ARG A 74 7.71 -9.65 -2.10
CA ARG A 74 8.53 -10.88 -2.04
C ARG A 74 10.01 -10.57 -2.20
N GLU A 75 10.38 -9.76 -3.18
CA GLU A 75 11.78 -9.33 -3.39
C GLU A 75 12.36 -8.67 -2.14
N HIS A 76 11.59 -7.82 -1.47
CA HIS A 76 12.04 -7.20 -0.22
C HIS A 76 12.22 -8.20 0.92
N LEU A 77 11.28 -9.15 1.08
CA LEU A 77 11.41 -10.21 2.10
C LEU A 77 12.62 -11.11 1.81
N THR A 78 12.86 -11.47 0.56
CA THR A 78 14.04 -12.24 0.14
C THR A 78 15.32 -11.49 0.50
N ARG A 79 15.43 -10.19 0.19
CA ARG A 79 16.60 -9.38 0.58
C ARG A 79 16.80 -9.30 2.09
N GLN A 80 15.73 -9.22 2.87
CA GLN A 80 15.82 -9.25 4.34
C GLN A 80 16.35 -10.61 4.83
N MET A 81 15.88 -11.71 4.23
CA MET A 81 16.34 -13.06 4.56
C MET A 81 17.83 -13.26 4.21
N GLU A 82 18.26 -12.83 3.03
CA GLU A 82 19.67 -12.86 2.62
C GLU A 82 20.56 -12.06 3.60
N LYS A 83 20.09 -10.88 4.05
CA LYS A 83 20.79 -10.08 5.05
C LYS A 83 20.91 -10.80 6.40
N LEU A 84 19.86 -11.49 6.84
CA LEU A 84 19.89 -12.30 8.06
C LEU A 84 20.87 -13.46 7.96
N GLU A 85 20.88 -14.18 6.84
CA GLU A 85 21.81 -15.27 6.58
C GLU A 85 23.28 -14.78 6.58
N SER A 86 23.55 -13.63 5.97
CA SER A 86 24.88 -13.01 5.98
C SER A 86 25.33 -12.65 7.40
N ASN A 87 24.47 -12.00 8.20
CA ASN A 87 24.79 -11.62 9.58
C ASN A 87 25.06 -12.85 10.47
N ARG A 88 24.36 -13.97 10.22
CA ARG A 88 24.62 -15.26 10.89
C ARG A 88 26.01 -15.80 10.55
N GLY A 89 26.41 -15.75 9.28
CA GLY A 89 27.72 -16.22 8.82
C GLY A 89 28.90 -15.40 9.36
N LEU A 90 28.69 -14.11 9.62
CA LEU A 90 29.69 -13.19 10.17
C LEU A 90 29.76 -13.20 11.71
N ASN A 91 29.03 -14.09 12.38
CA ASN A 91 28.96 -14.20 13.84
C ASN A 91 28.43 -12.92 14.54
N GLU A 92 27.67 -12.09 13.81
CA GLU A 92 27.07 -10.86 14.34
C GLU A 92 25.72 -11.14 15.02
N ALA A 93 25.77 -11.91 16.12
CA ALA A 93 24.58 -12.41 16.81
C ALA A 93 23.57 -11.30 17.18
N SER A 94 24.06 -10.12 17.63
CA SER A 94 23.18 -8.99 17.97
C SER A 94 22.36 -8.52 16.77
N LYS A 95 23.00 -8.30 15.61
CA LYS A 95 22.33 -7.84 14.40
C LYS A 95 21.39 -8.89 13.80
N PHE A 96 21.71 -10.17 14.02
CA PHE A 96 20.84 -11.28 13.61
C PHE A 96 19.53 -11.29 14.41
N TYR A 97 19.59 -11.23 15.75
CA TYR A 97 18.38 -11.21 16.59
C TYR A 97 17.57 -9.90 16.44
N GLU A 98 18.23 -8.76 16.24
CA GLU A 98 17.55 -7.50 15.88
C GLU A 98 16.80 -7.65 14.55
N GLY A 99 17.42 -8.22 13.53
CA GLY A 99 16.77 -8.46 12.24
C GLY A 99 15.62 -9.46 12.33
N ILE A 100 15.71 -10.51 13.17
CA ILE A 100 14.59 -11.44 13.40
C ILE A 100 13.39 -10.72 14.01
N LYS A 101 13.63 -9.79 14.95
CA LYS A 101 12.56 -9.00 15.58
C LYS A 101 11.85 -8.08 14.58
N GLU A 102 12.58 -7.56 13.60
CA GLU A 102 12.05 -6.72 12.51
C GLU A 102 11.37 -7.54 11.39
N PHE A 103 11.85 -8.77 11.16
CA PHE A 103 11.30 -9.67 10.15
C PHE A 103 9.90 -10.19 10.56
N GLN A 104 8.87 -9.49 10.10
CA GLN A 104 7.47 -9.88 10.31
C GLN A 104 6.82 -10.29 8.97
N PRO A 105 6.75 -11.60 8.65
CA PRO A 105 6.16 -12.06 7.40
C PRO A 105 4.63 -11.82 7.32
N ASP A 106 3.96 -11.84 8.47
CA ASP A 106 2.49 -11.84 8.60
C ASP A 106 1.84 -10.45 8.68
N SER A 107 2.54 -9.41 9.16
CA SER A 107 2.00 -8.03 9.27
C SER A 107 1.81 -7.32 7.92
N LEU A 108 2.03 -8.05 6.84
CA LEU A 108 2.42 -7.55 5.55
C LEU A 108 1.36 -7.89 4.48
N GLY A 109 0.11 -8.11 4.90
CA GLY A 109 -1.03 -8.30 4.00
C GLY A 109 -1.07 -7.20 2.94
N ILE A 110 -1.10 -7.58 1.66
CA ILE A 110 -1.46 -6.61 0.61
C ILE A 110 -2.93 -6.34 0.87
N ARG A 111 -3.22 -5.23 1.55
CA ARG A 111 -4.59 -4.76 1.73
C ARG A 111 -5.18 -4.57 0.34
N ASP A 112 -5.89 -5.59 -0.13
CA ASP A 112 -6.79 -5.57 -1.30
C ASP A 112 -8.13 -4.91 -0.92
N GLU A 113 -8.28 -4.48 0.34
CA GLU A 113 -9.33 -3.56 0.76
C GLU A 113 -9.25 -2.33 -0.15
N PRO A 114 -10.29 -2.02 -0.94
CA PRO A 114 -10.41 -0.66 -1.43
C PRO A 114 -10.27 0.22 -0.19
N PHE A 115 -9.40 1.23 -0.24
CA PHE A 115 -9.58 2.33 0.67
C PHE A 115 -11.03 2.78 0.45
N ASN A 116 -11.93 2.43 1.38
CA ASN A 116 -13.14 3.18 1.66
C ASN A 116 -12.67 4.50 2.28
N GLY A 117 -11.86 5.25 1.51
CA GLY A 117 -12.07 6.67 1.45
C GLY A 117 -13.46 6.77 0.89
N GLU A 118 -14.39 7.04 1.80
CA GLU A 118 -15.61 7.74 1.51
C GLU A 118 -15.42 8.49 0.20
N ALA A 119 -16.18 8.07 -0.81
CA ALA A 119 -16.31 8.83 -2.03
C ALA A 119 -16.61 10.26 -1.59
N GLY A 120 -15.58 11.11 -1.64
CA GLY A 120 -15.77 12.55 -1.67
C GLY A 120 -16.42 12.83 -2.99
N TYR A 121 -17.73 12.56 -3.07
CA TYR A 121 -18.62 13.13 -4.05
C TYR A 121 -18.37 14.64 -3.99
N THR A 122 -17.90 15.16 -5.12
CA THR A 122 -18.01 16.58 -5.49
C THR A 122 -19.45 17.04 -5.35
#